data_AF-A0A3A2J3P2-F1
#
_entry.id   AF-A0A3A2J3P2-F1
#
_cell.length_a   1.000
_cell.length_b   1.000
_cell.length_c   1.000
_cell.angle_alpha   90.00
_cell.angle_beta   90.00
_cell.angle_gamma   90.00
#
_symmetry.space_group_name_H-M   'P 1'
#
loop_
_entity.id
_entity.type
_entity.pdbx_description
1 polymer ?
#
loop_
_entity_poly.entity_id
_entity_poly.type
_entity_poly.pdbx_seq_one_letter_code
_entity_poly.pdbx_strand_id
1 'polypeptide(L)' 'MLKYDALCIEAVPTYDAVQVRELRDRYKLSQSVFASLLNTSPSTIKKWEVGEKHPSGPSRKLLNILERKGLEALI' A
#
# COMPACT_ATOMS: atom_id res chain seq x y z
N MET A 1 0.33 10.66 26.87
CA MET A 1 0.83 9.89 25.71
C MET A 1 0.76 8.37 25.90
N LEU A 2 0.53 7.85 27.12
CA LEU A 2 0.54 6.41 27.47
C LEU A 2 -0.45 5.48 26.74
N LYS A 3 -1.52 6.01 26.12
CA LYS A 3 -2.59 5.18 25.53
C LYS A 3 -2.13 4.38 24.31
N TYR A 4 -1.13 4.88 23.57
CA TYR A 4 -0.67 4.26 22.33
C TYR A 4 0.56 3.37 22.54
N ASP A 5 1.38 3.65 23.57
CA ASP A 5 2.56 2.84 23.92
C ASP A 5 2.18 1.41 24.35
N ALA A 6 0.98 1.26 24.94
CA ALA A 6 0.45 -0.04 25.39
C ALA A 6 -0.21 -0.89 24.28
N LEU A 7 -0.31 -0.39 23.04
CA LEU A 7 -1.10 -1.06 21.99
C LEU A 7 -0.38 -2.21 21.29
N CYS A 8 0.86 -2.56 21.66
CA CYS A 8 1.67 -3.58 20.98
C CYS A 8 1.49 -3.50 19.45
N ILE A 9 1.90 -2.37 18.86
CA ILE A 9 1.64 -2.09 17.44
C ILE A 9 2.34 -3.14 16.58
N GLU A 10 1.56 -4.01 15.95
CA GLU A 10 2.06 -5.02 15.02
C GLU A 10 2.85 -4.38 13.88
N ALA A 11 3.94 -5.03 13.51
CA ALA A 11 4.76 -4.61 12.38
C ALA A 11 3.93 -4.69 11.09
N VAL A 12 4.06 -3.65 10.25
CA VAL A 12 3.42 -3.64 8.93
C VAL A 12 4.17 -4.61 8.02
N PRO A 13 3.47 -5.55 7.34
CA PRO A 13 4.11 -6.49 6.43
C PRO A 13 4.82 -5.76 5.28
N THR A 14 5.83 -6.41 4.72
CA THR A 14 6.46 -5.99 3.46
C THR A 14 5.62 -6.42 2.28
N TYR A 15 5.66 -5.64 1.19
CA TYR A 15 5.00 -5.95 -0.06
C TYR A 15 6.04 -6.05 -1.17
N ASP A 16 6.09 -7.20 -1.85
CA ASP A 16 6.87 -7.40 -3.05
C ASP A 16 6.12 -6.94 -4.32
N ALA A 17 6.78 -7.05 -5.47
CA ALA A 17 6.24 -6.61 -6.75
C ALA A 17 4.95 -7.32 -7.16
N VAL A 18 4.83 -8.62 -6.85
CA VAL A 18 3.68 -9.44 -7.17
C VAL A 18 2.50 -9.03 -6.28
N GLN A 19 2.74 -8.90 -4.98
CA GLN A 19 1.71 -8.50 -4.02
C GLN A 19 1.14 -7.10 -4.31
N VAL A 20 1.99 -6.14 -4.70
CA VAL A 20 1.52 -4.79 -5.11
C VAL A 20 0.62 -4.88 -6.35
N ARG A 21 1.02 -5.67 -7.35
CA ARG A 21 0.21 -5.88 -8.56
C ARG A 21 -1.11 -6.56 -8.25
N GLU A 22 -1.09 -7.65 -7.48
CA GLU A 22 -2.28 -8.38 -7.08
C GLU A 22 -3.27 -7.52 -6.31
N LEU A 23 -2.78 -6.66 -5.39
CA LEU A 23 -3.65 -5.76 -4.66
C LEU A 23 -4.32 -4.74 -5.58
N ARG A 24 -3.59 -4.21 -6.57
CA ARG A 24 -4.17 -3.31 -7.59
C ARG A 24 -5.20 -4.05 -8.45
N ASP A 25 -4.86 -5.24 -8.93
CA ASP A 25 -5.71 -6.03 -9.83
C ASP A 25 -6.97 -6.55 -9.13
N ARG A 26 -6.91 -6.84 -7.83
CA ARG A 26 -8.07 -7.17 -6.98
C ARG A 26 -9.20 -6.15 -7.09
N TYR A 27 -8.85 -4.86 -7.15
CA TYR A 27 -9.81 -3.76 -7.30
C TYR A 27 -9.97 -3.28 -8.75
N LYS A 28 -9.37 -3.98 -9.73
CA LYS A 28 -9.44 -3.67 -11.17
C LYS A 28 -9.02 -2.23 -11.49
N LEU A 29 -8.04 -1.71 -10.76
CA LEU A 29 -7.55 -0.35 -10.95
C LEU A 29 -6.41 -0.30 -11.97
N SER A 30 -6.38 0.75 -12.79
CA SER A 30 -5.19 1.07 -13.58
C SER A 30 -4.04 1.52 -12.67
N GLN A 31 -2.80 1.45 -13.15
CA GLN A 31 -1.64 1.96 -12.40
C GLN A 31 -1.78 3.45 -12.07
N SER A 32 -2.41 4.25 -12.93
CA SER A 32 -2.63 5.68 -12.68
C SER A 32 -3.65 5.94 -11.59
N VAL A 33 -4.79 5.24 -11.60
CA VAL A 33 -5.81 5.38 -10.54
C VAL A 33 -5.26 4.88 -9.20
N PHE A 34 -4.52 3.77 -9.20
CA PHE A 34 -3.88 3.25 -7.99
C PHE A 34 -2.83 4.21 -7.43
N ALA A 35 -2.08 4.88 -8.30
CA ALA A 35 -1.15 5.92 -7.89
C ALA A 35 -1.87 7.10 -7.22
N SER A 36 -2.97 7.58 -7.80
CA SER A 36 -3.79 8.64 -7.21
C SER A 36 -4.35 8.25 -5.84
N LEU A 37 -4.87 7.02 -5.70
CA LEU A 37 -5.38 6.49 -4.43
C LEU A 37 -4.31 6.50 -3.32
N LEU A 38 -3.08 6.08 -3.66
CA LEU A 38 -1.97 6.00 -2.71
C LEU A 38 -1.18 7.32 -2.59
N ASN A 39 -1.69 8.41 -3.17
CA ASN A 39 -1.03 9.72 -3.23
C ASN A 39 0.44 9.64 -3.68
N THR A 40 0.68 8.94 -4.79
CA THR A 40 2.00 8.77 -5.40
C THR A 40 1.94 8.90 -6.93
N SER A 41 3.09 8.74 -7.59
CA SER A 41 3.16 8.84 -9.05
C SER A 41 2.93 7.47 -9.72
N PRO A 42 2.39 7.42 -10.96
CA PRO A 42 2.30 6.18 -11.73
C PRO A 42 3.67 5.52 -11.94
N SER A 43 4.73 6.34 -12.05
CA SER A 43 6.12 5.84 -12.14
C SER A 43 6.57 5.10 -10.89
N THR A 44 6.09 5.52 -9.71
CA THR A 44 6.35 4.85 -8.43
C THR A 44 5.66 3.49 -8.41
N ILE A 45 4.38 3.42 -8.78
CA ILE A 45 3.63 2.17 -8.86
C ILE A 45 4.31 1.20 -9.83
N LYS A 46 4.69 1.68 -11.03
CA LYS A 46 5.42 0.85 -12.00
C LYS A 46 6.70 0.27 -11.39
N LYS A 47 7.52 1.11 -10.73
CA LYS A 47 8.77 0.67 -10.08
C LYS A 47 8.54 -0.38 -9.00
N TRP A 48 7.44 -0.27 -8.26
CA TRP A 48 7.04 -1.30 -7.29
C TRP A 48 6.66 -2.61 -7.98
N GLU A 49 5.79 -2.55 -8.98
CA GLU A 49 5.29 -3.74 -9.69
C GLU A 49 6.32 -4.46 -10.56
N VAL A 50 7.46 -3.84 -10.86
CA VAL A 50 8.59 -4.50 -11.54
C VAL A 50 9.72 -4.88 -10.59
N GLY A 51 9.62 -4.54 -9.30
CA GLY A 51 10.63 -4.87 -8.30
C GLY A 51 11.87 -3.97 -8.29
N GLU A 52 11.88 -2.86 -9.01
CA GLU A 52 12.96 -1.87 -8.96
C GLU A 52 13.02 -1.13 -7.62
N LYS A 53 11.85 -0.93 -6.99
CA LYS A 53 11.71 -0.33 -5.66
C LYS A 53 10.65 -1.09 -4.87
N HIS A 54 10.65 -0.89 -3.55
CA HIS A 54 9.60 -1.41 -2.67
C HIS A 54 8.86 -0.29 -1.95
N PRO A 55 7.56 -0.46 -1.64
CA PRO A 55 6.83 0.42 -0.75
C PRO A 55 7.50 0.47 0.63
N SER A 56 7.65 1.66 1.18
CA SER A 56 8.27 1.89 2.49
C SER A 56 7.54 2.96 3.29
N GLY A 57 7.73 2.94 4.62
CA GLY A 57 7.15 3.92 5.53
C GLY A 57 5.63 4.06 5.36
N PRO A 58 5.11 5.28 5.09
CA PRO A 58 3.67 5.52 4.93
C PRO A 58 3.03 4.71 3.80
N SER A 59 3.70 4.57 2.65
CA SER A 59 3.14 3.83 1.50
C SER A 59 2.89 2.36 1.83
N ARG A 60 3.80 1.73 2.58
CA ARG A 60 3.64 0.36 3.08
C ARG A 60 2.46 0.25 4.05
N LYS A 61 2.24 1.26 4.90
CA LYS A 61 1.08 1.30 5.79
C LYS A 61 -0.24 1.44 5.01
N LEU A 62 -0.28 2.26 3.96
CA LEU A 62 -1.46 2.42 3.11
C LEU A 62 -1.83 1.12 2.39
N LEU A 63 -0.84 0.40 1.83
CA LEU A 63 -1.08 -0.92 1.22
C LEU A 63 -1.67 -1.91 2.24
N ASN A 64 -1.13 -1.94 3.46
CA ASN A 64 -1.67 -2.77 4.54
C ASN A 64 -3.08 -2.35 5.00
N ILE A 65 -3.40 -1.06 4.98
CA ILE A 65 -4.77 -0.59 5.24
C ILE A 65 -5.70 -1.07 4.14
N LEU A 66 -5.32 -0.89 2.87
CA LEU A 66 -6.10 -1.31 1.71
C LEU A 66 -6.34 -2.83 1.68
N GLU A 67 -5.31 -3.62 1.99
CA GLU A 67 -5.42 -5.08 2.06
C GLU A 67 -6.37 -5.55 3.16
N ARG A 68 -6.32 -4.94 4.34
CA ARG A 68 -7.09 -5.36 5.51
C ARG A 68 -8.51 -4.79 5.56
N LYS A 69 -8.71 -3.59 5.02
CA LYS A 69 -9.95 -2.82 5.22
C LYS A 69 -10.74 -2.51 3.96
N GLY A 70 -10.20 -2.80 2.78
CA GLY A 70 -10.89 -2.48 1.53
C GLY A 70 -10.55 -1.10 0.98
N LEU A 71 -11.10 -0.82 -0.20
CA LEU A 71 -10.87 0.40 -0.96
C LEU A 71 -11.46 1.64 -0.27
N GLU A 72 -12.60 1.46 0.40
CA GLU A 72 -13.35 2.48 1.13
C GLU A 72 -12.56 3.11 2.28
N ALA A 73 -11.53 2.42 2.78
CA ALA A 73 -10.65 2.96 3.81
C ALA A 73 -9.71 4.07 3.31
N LEU A 74 -9.61 4.27 1.99
CA LEU A 74 -8.70 5.23 1.33
C LEU A 74 -9.42 6.26 0.45
N ILE A 75 -10.75 6.27 0.41
CA ILE A 75 -11.59 7.28 -0.25
C ILE A 75 -12.26 8.15 0.82
#